data_AF-A0A9K3KNZ1-F1
#
_entry.id   AF-A0A9K3KNZ1-F1
#
_cell.length_a   1.000
_cell.length_b   1.000
_cell.length_c   1.000
_cell.angle_alpha   90.00
_cell.angle_beta   90.00
_cell.angle_gamma   90.00
#
_symmetry.space_group_name_H-M   'P 1'
#
loop_
_entity.id
_entity.type
_entity.pdbx_description
1 polymer ?
#
loop_
_entity_poly.entity_id
_entity_poly.type
_entity_poly.pdbx_seq_one_letter_code
_entity_poly.pdbx_strand_id
1 'polypeptide(L)'
;MQDAHRDKLYFVKHRHGAQGKSVTVYNHTELTEWWARTNNTHDFVVQEEVVPHLYRGRKFVMRSHILVWHHQSAKNMENGSDRFANSFQEIEQASQLVVSAFERWLDDTFNTSLVIAPQTKCFALLGLDWLLQSPNPQHENKSTRLKLCEINTHPALGWGTMAKVPSPVFADLLEQTLDLLLSSADGIEEKK
;
A
#
# COMPACT_ATOMS: atom_id res chain seq x y z
N MET A 1 20.90 -5.47 -26.36
CA MET A 1 20.06 -5.41 -25.14
C MET A 1 20.43 -4.25 -24.20
N GLN A 2 21.58 -3.58 -24.34
CA GLN A 2 21.96 -2.47 -23.45
C GLN A 2 21.22 -1.13 -23.71
N ASP A 3 20.64 -0.91 -24.89
CA ASP A 3 19.99 0.37 -25.21
C ASP A 3 18.59 0.58 -24.61
N ALA A 4 17.89 -0.49 -24.19
CA ALA A 4 16.51 -0.39 -23.71
C ALA A 4 16.35 0.34 -22.36
N HIS A 5 17.46 0.63 -21.67
CA HIS A 5 17.45 1.30 -20.37
C HIS A 5 17.79 2.79 -20.43
N ARG A 6 18.25 3.31 -21.58
CA ARG A 6 18.72 4.70 -21.68
C ARG A 6 17.62 5.74 -21.45
N ASP A 7 16.39 5.41 -21.82
CA ASP A 7 15.26 6.35 -21.74
C ASP A 7 14.45 6.20 -20.44
N LYS A 8 14.87 5.34 -19.52
CA LYS A 8 14.16 5.13 -18.26
C LYS A 8 14.56 6.19 -17.23
N LEU A 9 13.55 6.70 -16.54
CA LEU A 9 13.72 7.53 -15.35
C LEU A 9 13.62 6.68 -14.09
N TYR A 10 14.34 7.10 -13.06
CA TYR A 10 14.41 6.47 -11.75
C TYR A 10 14.17 7.52 -10.68
N PHE A 11 13.29 7.21 -9.74
CA PHE A 11 13.08 7.96 -8.52
C PHE A 11 13.99 7.42 -7.43
N VAL A 12 14.86 8.28 -6.89
CA VAL A 12 15.64 8.02 -5.69
C VAL A 12 14.93 8.70 -4.53
N LYS A 13 14.40 7.90 -3.61
CA LYS A 13 13.64 8.36 -2.44
C LYS A 13 14.43 8.09 -1.18
N HIS A 14 14.55 9.07 -0.30
CA HIS A 14 15.10 8.85 1.04
C HIS A 14 14.07 8.12 1.92
N ARG A 15 14.48 7.09 2.67
CA ARG A 15 13.60 6.28 3.54
C ARG A 15 12.91 7.07 4.64
N HIS A 16 13.54 8.16 5.07
CA HIS A 16 12.99 9.08 6.07
C HIS A 16 12.33 10.32 5.45
N GLY A 17 12.26 10.39 4.12
CA GLY A 17 11.59 11.47 3.41
C GLY A 17 10.08 11.38 3.57
N ALA A 18 9.42 12.51 3.85
CA ALA A 18 7.97 12.60 3.94
C ALA A 18 7.42 13.58 2.90
N GLN A 19 6.16 13.37 2.49
CA GLN A 19 5.40 14.29 1.62
C GLN A 19 6.08 14.62 0.28
N GLY A 20 6.86 13.67 -0.27
CA GLY A 20 7.55 13.85 -1.54
C GLY A 20 8.72 14.85 -1.52
N LYS A 21 9.12 15.37 -0.35
CA LYS A 21 10.19 16.39 -0.24
C LYS A 21 11.61 15.83 -0.41
N SER A 22 11.74 14.52 -0.59
CA SER A 22 13.04 13.84 -0.69
C SER A 22 13.07 12.83 -1.83
N VAL A 23 12.45 13.20 -2.95
CA VAL A 23 12.46 12.41 -4.19
C VAL A 23 13.24 13.17 -5.25
N THR A 24 14.32 12.57 -5.73
CA THR A 24 15.09 13.08 -6.87
C THR A 24 14.90 12.16 -8.07
N VAL A 25 14.82 12.73 -9.26
CA VAL A 25 14.66 11.98 -10.51
C VAL A 25 16.00 11.92 -11.23
N TYR A 26 16.38 10.74 -11.71
CA TYR A 26 17.59 10.52 -12.49
C TYR A 26 17.27 9.68 -13.72
N ASN A 27 17.96 9.91 -14.84
CA ASN A 27 18.07 8.89 -15.88
C ASN A 27 19.07 7.79 -15.45
N HIS A 28 19.22 6.74 -16.27
CA HIS A 28 20.10 5.61 -15.95
C HIS A 28 21.56 6.00 -15.70
N THR A 29 22.12 6.88 -16.54
CA THR A 29 23.52 7.32 -16.42
C THR A 29 23.71 8.14 -15.15
N GLU A 30 22.85 9.14 -14.92
CA GLU A 30 22.91 10.00 -13.74
C GLU A 30 22.72 9.20 -12.44
N LEU A 31 21.85 8.20 -12.44
CA LEU A 31 21.65 7.30 -11.30
C LEU A 31 22.93 6.54 -10.99
N THR A 32 23.61 6.01 -12.00
CA THR A 32 24.86 5.26 -11.84
C THR A 32 25.97 6.15 -11.26
N GLU A 33 26.10 7.38 -11.77
CA GLU A 33 27.04 8.37 -11.24
C GLU A 33 26.70 8.79 -9.81
N TRP A 34 25.42 9.00 -9.50
CA TRP A 34 24.96 9.29 -8.15
C TRP A 34 25.27 8.15 -7.19
N TRP A 35 25.02 6.90 -7.61
CA TRP A 35 25.29 5.70 -6.83
C TRP A 35 26.78 5.53 -6.51
N ALA A 36 27.66 5.85 -7.44
CA ALA A 36 29.11 5.80 -7.22
C ALA A 36 29.63 6.85 -6.22
N ARG A 37 28.89 7.94 -6.02
CA ARG A 37 29.28 9.05 -5.11
C ARG A 37 28.63 8.98 -3.73
N THR A 38 27.53 8.23 -3.57
CA THR A 38 26.83 8.17 -2.28
C THR A 38 27.54 7.22 -1.33
N ASN A 39 27.79 7.68 -0.10
CA ASN A 39 28.46 6.88 0.93
C ASN A 39 27.48 6.04 1.78
N ASN A 40 26.16 6.26 1.62
CA ASN A 40 25.13 5.52 2.35
C ASN A 40 23.95 5.20 1.44
N THR A 41 24.00 4.04 0.80
CA THR A 41 22.94 3.55 -0.09
C THR A 41 21.75 2.95 0.67
N HIS A 42 21.93 2.60 1.95
CA HIS A 42 20.89 1.94 2.76
C HIS A 42 19.74 2.88 3.14
N ASP A 43 19.97 4.19 3.13
CA ASP A 43 18.94 5.19 3.45
C ASP A 43 18.04 5.52 2.25
N PHE A 44 18.25 4.88 1.10
CA PHE A 44 17.51 5.19 -0.12
C PHE A 44 16.74 3.98 -0.66
N VAL A 45 15.69 4.30 -1.40
CA VAL A 45 14.94 3.38 -2.24
C VAL A 45 15.01 3.92 -3.66
N VAL A 46 15.48 3.08 -4.59
CA VAL A 46 15.48 3.38 -6.02
C VAL A 46 14.29 2.69 -6.65
N GLN A 47 13.46 3.46 -7.34
CA GLN A 47 12.25 2.97 -7.97
C GLN A 47 12.25 3.42 -9.43
N GLU A 48 12.06 2.50 -10.37
CA GLU A 48 11.81 2.86 -11.78
C GLU A 48 10.54 3.71 -11.88
N GLU A 49 10.56 4.74 -12.74
CA GLU A 49 9.39 5.57 -12.97
C GLU A 49 8.23 4.74 -13.53
N VAL A 50 7.06 4.91 -12.91
CA VAL A 50 5.80 4.46 -13.49
C VAL A 50 5.24 5.61 -14.31
N VAL A 51 5.34 5.49 -15.64
CA VAL A 51 4.74 6.47 -16.56
C VAL A 51 3.22 6.51 -16.33
N PRO A 52 2.67 7.59 -15.78
CA PRO A 52 1.29 7.61 -15.34
C PRO A 52 0.35 7.76 -16.53
N HIS A 53 -0.83 7.16 -16.41
CA HIS A 53 -1.99 7.51 -17.21
C HIS A 53 -2.50 8.88 -16.78
N LEU A 54 -2.69 9.77 -17.74
CA LEU A 54 -3.10 11.15 -17.48
C LEU A 54 -4.60 11.30 -17.65
N TYR A 55 -5.31 11.67 -16.59
CA TYR A 55 -6.71 12.05 -16.68
C TYR A 55 -6.80 13.54 -16.94
N ARG A 56 -7.29 13.93 -18.13
CA ARG A 56 -7.36 15.34 -18.59
C ARG A 56 -6.01 16.06 -18.49
N GLY A 57 -4.94 15.38 -18.91
CA GLY A 57 -3.57 15.91 -18.90
C GLY A 57 -2.95 16.02 -17.50
N ARG A 58 -3.59 15.49 -16.45
CA ARG A 58 -3.07 15.51 -15.08
C ARG A 58 -2.82 14.10 -14.56
N LYS A 59 -1.69 13.94 -13.88
CA LYS A 59 -1.41 12.75 -13.07
C LYS A 59 -2.38 12.71 -11.88
N PHE A 60 -2.85 11.52 -11.54
CA PHE A 60 -3.56 11.27 -10.30
C PHE A 60 -3.00 10.00 -9.65
N VAL A 61 -3.12 9.92 -8.33
CA VAL A 61 -2.79 8.74 -7.52
C VAL A 61 -4.09 8.30 -6.87
N MET A 62 -4.35 7.00 -6.86
CA MET A 62 -5.45 6.44 -6.08
C MET A 62 -4.90 5.97 -4.75
N ARG A 63 -5.53 6.37 -3.65
CA ARG A 63 -5.20 5.84 -2.33
C ARG A 63 -6.30 4.88 -1.88
N SER A 64 -5.95 3.63 -1.63
CA SER A 64 -6.83 2.70 -0.92
C SER A 64 -6.36 2.54 0.53
N HIS A 65 -7.26 2.08 1.39
CA HIS A 65 -6.94 1.76 2.78
C HIS A 65 -7.25 0.29 3.03
N ILE A 66 -6.35 -0.39 3.74
CA ILE A 66 -6.50 -1.80 4.12
C ILE A 66 -6.37 -1.89 5.62
N LEU A 67 -7.41 -2.39 6.27
CA LEU A 67 -7.35 -2.77 7.67
C LEU A 67 -6.79 -4.18 7.78
N VAL A 68 -5.67 -4.34 8.48
CA VAL A 68 -5.08 -5.63 8.83
C VAL A 68 -5.21 -5.81 10.34
N TRP A 69 -5.68 -6.96 10.80
CA TRP A 69 -5.74 -7.26 12.22
C TRP A 69 -5.42 -8.70 12.52
N HIS A 70 -4.81 -8.93 13.69
CA HIS A 70 -4.50 -10.27 14.15
C HIS A 70 -5.50 -10.73 15.21
N HIS A 71 -6.20 -11.81 14.90
CA HIS A 71 -7.09 -12.49 15.82
C HIS A 71 -6.35 -13.65 16.50
N GLN A 72 -6.03 -13.52 17.78
CA GLN A 72 -5.45 -14.64 18.51
C GLN A 72 -6.57 -15.56 18.98
N SER A 73 -6.79 -16.67 18.29
CA SER A 73 -7.71 -17.69 18.78
C SER A 73 -7.18 -18.25 20.11
N ALA A 74 -8.01 -18.23 21.15
CA ALA A 74 -7.69 -18.65 22.52
C ALA A 74 -7.09 -20.08 22.67
N LYS A 75 -7.05 -20.90 21.61
CA LYS A 75 -6.58 -22.29 21.66
C LYS A 75 -5.05 -22.50 21.62
N ASN A 76 -4.21 -21.48 21.43
CA ASN A 76 -2.78 -21.67 21.14
C ASN A 76 -1.79 -20.93 22.08
N MET A 77 -2.14 -20.68 23.35
CA MET A 77 -1.36 -19.81 24.25
C MET A 77 -0.10 -20.40 24.92
N GLU A 78 0.40 -21.59 24.55
CA GLU A 78 1.49 -22.20 25.33
C GLU A 78 2.94 -21.90 24.89
N ASN A 79 3.23 -21.26 23.75
CA ASN A 79 4.64 -20.98 23.37
C ASN A 79 4.77 -19.69 22.54
N GLY A 80 5.24 -18.58 23.13
CA GLY A 80 5.25 -17.27 22.47
C GLY A 80 6.35 -16.30 22.91
N SER A 81 7.39 -16.16 22.08
CA SER A 81 8.22 -14.94 22.00
C SER A 81 8.66 -14.60 20.56
N ASP A 82 8.75 -15.57 19.64
CA ASP A 82 9.33 -15.35 18.29
C ASP A 82 8.34 -14.99 17.16
N ARG A 83 7.04 -14.81 17.45
CA ARG A 83 6.02 -14.73 16.37
C ARG A 83 5.85 -13.36 15.71
N PHE A 84 6.27 -12.26 16.33
CA PHE A 84 6.01 -10.91 15.80
C PHE A 84 6.80 -10.57 14.53
N ALA A 85 8.01 -11.11 14.35
CA ALA A 85 8.82 -10.87 13.14
C ALA A 85 8.25 -11.60 11.91
N ASN A 86 7.70 -12.80 12.11
CA ASN A 86 7.04 -13.57 11.05
C ASN A 86 5.75 -12.88 10.56
N SER A 87 5.03 -12.19 11.45
CA SER A 87 3.83 -11.44 11.08
C SER A 87 4.10 -10.31 10.08
N PHE A 88 5.29 -9.69 10.07
CA PHE A 88 5.63 -8.67 9.06
C PHE A 88 5.85 -9.27 7.67
N GLN A 89 6.50 -10.44 7.60
CA GLN A 89 6.68 -11.17 6.35
C GLN A 89 5.34 -11.72 5.83
N GLU A 90 4.45 -12.14 6.75
CA GLU A 90 3.06 -12.50 6.44
C GLU A 90 2.24 -11.29 6.01
N ILE A 91 2.47 -10.08 6.55
CA ILE A 91 1.84 -8.84 6.08
C ILE A 91 2.31 -8.49 4.66
N GLU A 92 3.58 -8.71 4.33
CA GLU A 92 4.09 -8.48 2.97
C GLU A 92 3.49 -9.48 1.97
N GLN A 93 3.42 -10.76 2.33
CA GLN A 93 2.69 -11.77 1.55
C GLN A 93 1.19 -11.49 1.49
N ALA A 94 0.59 -11.02 2.59
CA ALA A 94 -0.80 -10.59 2.65
C ALA A 94 -1.02 -9.37 1.76
N SER A 95 -0.06 -8.46 1.63
CA SER A 95 -0.20 -7.30 0.74
C SER A 95 -0.15 -7.70 -0.75
N GLN A 96 0.62 -8.73 -1.13
CA GLN A 96 0.55 -9.34 -2.47
C GLN A 96 -0.76 -10.11 -2.69
N LEU A 97 -1.25 -10.79 -1.64
CA LEU A 97 -2.59 -11.38 -1.64
C LEU A 97 -3.67 -10.31 -1.72
N VAL A 98 -3.50 -9.13 -1.12
CA VAL A 98 -4.44 -8.01 -1.20
C VAL A 98 -4.37 -7.33 -2.55
N VAL A 99 -3.22 -7.25 -3.23
CA VAL A 99 -3.18 -6.85 -4.65
C VAL A 99 -4.00 -7.83 -5.48
N SER A 100 -3.77 -9.13 -5.30
CA SER A 100 -4.46 -10.19 -6.03
C SER A 100 -5.94 -10.32 -5.63
N ALA A 101 -6.29 -9.95 -4.41
CA ALA A 101 -7.65 -9.95 -3.87
C ALA A 101 -8.36 -8.64 -4.17
N PHE A 102 -7.67 -7.52 -4.37
CA PHE A 102 -8.23 -6.25 -4.83
C PHE A 102 -8.51 -6.28 -6.33
N GLU A 103 -7.64 -6.94 -7.11
CA GLU A 103 -7.91 -7.28 -8.51
C GLU A 103 -9.10 -8.23 -8.63
N ARG A 104 -9.16 -9.29 -7.79
CA ARG A 104 -10.36 -10.16 -7.70
C ARG A 104 -11.58 -9.45 -7.12
N TRP A 105 -11.41 -8.51 -6.20
CA TRP A 105 -12.49 -7.73 -5.61
C TRP A 105 -13.05 -6.72 -6.60
N LEU A 106 -12.26 -6.08 -7.46
CA LEU A 106 -12.81 -5.29 -8.56
C LEU A 106 -13.66 -6.14 -9.52
N ASP A 107 -13.34 -7.43 -9.66
CA ASP A 107 -14.16 -8.40 -10.39
C ASP A 107 -15.37 -8.90 -9.56
N ASP A 108 -15.26 -8.98 -8.23
CA ASP A 108 -16.27 -9.52 -7.29
C ASP A 108 -17.07 -8.43 -6.50
N THR A 109 -16.84 -7.12 -6.67
CA THR A 109 -17.55 -6.04 -5.92
C THR A 109 -19.00 -5.87 -6.38
N PHE A 110 -19.46 -6.75 -7.26
CA PHE A 110 -20.79 -7.30 -7.14
C PHE A 110 -20.85 -8.34 -6.00
N ASN A 111 -21.34 -7.88 -4.85
CA ASN A 111 -21.92 -8.63 -3.71
C ASN A 111 -21.03 -9.10 -2.54
N THR A 112 -21.33 -8.45 -1.40
CA THR A 112 -21.57 -8.99 -0.04
C THR A 112 -20.46 -9.06 1.02
N SER A 113 -20.96 -8.95 2.25
CA SER A 113 -20.37 -8.47 3.51
C SER A 113 -19.60 -9.53 4.32
N LEU A 114 -18.71 -9.09 5.22
CA LEU A 114 -18.09 -9.94 6.23
C LEU A 114 -17.85 -9.23 7.58
N VAL A 115 -18.02 -9.99 8.65
CA VAL A 115 -17.90 -9.68 10.10
C VAL A 115 -16.56 -10.20 10.63
N ILE A 116 -15.90 -9.55 11.62
CA ILE A 116 -14.89 -10.23 12.49
C ILE A 116 -15.05 -9.78 13.96
N ALA A 117 -14.35 -10.49 14.88
CA ALA A 117 -14.66 -11.00 16.24
C ALA A 117 -13.72 -10.52 17.42
N PRO A 118 -14.04 -10.79 18.72
CA PRO A 118 -13.62 -10.06 19.94
C PRO A 118 -12.14 -10.10 20.39
N GLN A 119 -11.23 -10.75 19.65
CA GLN A 119 -9.89 -11.11 20.16
C GLN A 119 -8.74 -10.38 19.45
N THR A 120 -9.02 -9.18 18.96
CA THR A 120 -8.05 -8.35 18.24
C THR A 120 -7.06 -7.72 19.22
N LYS A 121 -5.81 -8.21 19.23
CA LYS A 121 -4.73 -7.65 20.07
C LYS A 121 -3.99 -6.50 19.40
N CYS A 122 -3.93 -6.53 18.07
CA CYS A 122 -3.32 -5.50 17.27
C CYS A 122 -4.04 -5.38 15.93
N PHE A 123 -4.07 -4.15 15.42
CA PHE A 123 -4.54 -3.82 14.09
C PHE A 123 -3.63 -2.74 13.48
N ALA A 124 -3.64 -2.64 12.15
CA ALA A 124 -2.97 -1.61 11.39
C ALA A 124 -3.87 -1.20 10.22
N LEU A 125 -4.08 0.11 10.06
CA LEU A 125 -4.74 0.66 8.88
C LEU A 125 -3.66 1.17 7.92
N LEU A 126 -3.43 0.44 6.85
CA LEU A 126 -2.42 0.74 5.85
C LEU A 126 -3.02 1.60 4.74
N GLY A 127 -2.26 2.56 4.20
CA GLY A 127 -2.65 3.32 3.01
C GLY A 127 -1.78 2.96 1.82
N LEU A 128 -2.40 2.55 0.71
CA LEU A 128 -1.71 2.08 -0.47
C LEU A 128 -1.88 3.09 -1.59
N ASP A 129 -0.76 3.53 -2.17
CA ASP A 129 -0.75 4.46 -3.28
C ASP A 129 -0.60 3.72 -4.60
N TRP A 130 -1.59 3.88 -5.45
CA TRP A 130 -1.65 3.25 -6.76
C TRP A 130 -1.53 4.28 -7.86
N LEU A 131 -0.76 3.92 -8.89
CA LEU A 131 -0.73 4.62 -10.16
C LEU A 131 -1.31 3.75 -11.25
N LEU A 132 -2.11 4.37 -12.08
CA LEU A 132 -2.55 3.78 -13.32
C LEU A 132 -1.43 4.02 -14.34
N GLN A 133 -0.80 2.95 -14.85
CA GLN A 133 0.31 3.04 -15.81
C GLN A 133 -0.22 3.20 -17.24
N SER A 134 0.32 4.16 -17.98
CA SER A 134 0.00 4.35 -19.40
C SER A 134 0.38 3.09 -20.21
N PRO A 135 -0.42 2.70 -21.22
CA PRO A 135 -0.03 1.65 -22.15
C PRO A 135 1.33 1.96 -22.78
N ASN A 136 2.27 1.02 -22.71
CA ASN A 136 3.56 1.19 -23.36
C ASN A 136 3.41 0.73 -24.83
N PRO A 137 3.58 1.62 -25.83
CA PRO A 137 3.43 1.25 -27.24
C PRO A 137 4.45 0.20 -27.71
N GLN A 138 5.55 0.01 -26.98
CA GLN A 138 6.57 -1.00 -27.29
C GLN A 138 6.21 -2.40 -26.75
N HIS A 139 5.24 -2.52 -25.85
CA HIS A 139 4.76 -3.81 -25.36
C HIS A 139 3.45 -4.18 -26.06
N GLU A 140 3.30 -5.45 -26.44
CA GLU A 140 2.08 -5.96 -27.08
C GLU A 140 0.82 -5.76 -26.23
N ASN A 141 0.99 -5.64 -24.91
CA ASN A 141 -0.10 -5.46 -23.99
C ASN A 141 -0.51 -3.97 -23.90
N LYS A 142 -1.51 -3.60 -24.70
CA LYS A 142 -2.07 -2.24 -24.79
C LYS A 142 -2.98 -1.86 -23.62
N SER A 143 -3.14 -2.74 -22.62
CA SER A 143 -3.99 -2.45 -21.47
C SER A 143 -3.28 -1.56 -20.46
N THR A 144 -4.05 -0.63 -19.91
CA THR A 144 -3.67 0.15 -18.74
C THR A 144 -3.53 -0.79 -17.54
N ARG A 145 -2.48 -0.64 -16.74
CA ARG A 145 -2.22 -1.51 -15.58
C ARG A 145 -2.19 -0.71 -14.29
N LEU A 146 -2.68 -1.30 -13.20
CA LEU A 146 -2.52 -0.72 -11.88
C LEU A 146 -1.15 -1.07 -11.32
N LYS A 147 -0.45 -0.10 -10.73
CA LYS A 147 0.87 -0.26 -10.12
C LYS A 147 0.85 0.27 -8.70
N LEU A 148 1.16 -0.60 -7.75
CA LEU A 148 1.42 -0.22 -6.36
C LEU A 148 2.74 0.56 -6.31
N CYS A 149 2.70 1.76 -5.75
CA CYS A 149 3.85 2.66 -5.68
C CYS A 149 4.42 2.75 -4.26
N GLU A 150 3.55 2.69 -3.25
CA GLU A 150 3.93 2.88 -1.86
C GLU A 150 2.89 2.26 -0.93
N ILE A 151 3.36 1.74 0.21
CA ILE A 151 2.53 1.29 1.32
C ILE A 151 2.90 2.14 2.54
N ASN A 152 1.94 2.88 3.08
CA ASN A 152 2.07 3.70 4.26
C ASN A 152 1.47 2.98 5.47
N THR A 153 2.29 2.75 6.51
CA THR A 153 1.83 2.15 7.78
C THR A 153 1.08 3.15 8.67
N HIS A 154 1.26 4.43 8.42
CA HIS A 154 0.59 5.53 9.12
C HIS A 154 0.02 6.49 8.07
N PRO A 155 -0.97 6.05 7.28
CA PRO A 155 -1.54 6.91 6.26
C PRO A 155 -2.13 8.15 6.93
N ALA A 156 -1.99 9.29 6.28
CA ALA A 156 -2.59 10.49 6.79
C ALA A 156 -4.11 10.45 6.56
N LEU A 157 -4.86 10.42 7.66
CA LEU A 157 -6.33 10.30 7.69
C LEU A 157 -7.02 11.64 8.02
N GLY A 158 -6.46 12.74 7.52
CA GLY A 158 -6.85 14.08 7.94
C GLY A 158 -6.73 15.14 6.85
N TRP A 159 -7.42 16.25 7.10
CA TRP A 159 -7.48 17.40 6.19
C TRP A 159 -6.07 17.95 5.89
N GLY A 160 -5.79 18.23 4.61
CA GLY A 160 -4.53 18.85 4.17
C GLY A 160 -3.44 17.90 3.68
N THR A 161 -3.52 16.59 3.92
CA THR A 161 -2.51 15.62 3.47
C THR A 161 -2.83 14.98 2.12
N MET A 162 -4.11 14.92 1.78
CA MET A 162 -4.64 14.76 0.42
C MET A 162 -5.59 15.92 0.18
N ALA A 163 -5.06 17.02 -0.36
CA ALA A 163 -5.65 18.37 -0.31
C ALA A 163 -7.08 18.56 -0.87
N LYS A 164 -7.76 17.49 -1.31
CA LYS A 164 -9.09 17.53 -1.94
C LYS A 164 -10.03 16.36 -1.57
N VAL A 165 -9.65 15.47 -0.66
CA VAL A 165 -10.57 14.41 -0.22
C VAL A 165 -11.55 15.01 0.80
N PRO A 166 -12.88 14.91 0.58
CA PRO A 166 -13.86 15.42 1.52
C PRO A 166 -13.73 14.75 2.90
N SER A 167 -13.84 15.54 3.97
CA SER A 167 -13.76 15.02 5.35
C SER A 167 -14.71 13.85 5.65
N PRO A 168 -15.96 13.80 5.12
CA PRO A 168 -16.85 12.66 5.35
C PRO A 168 -16.25 11.31 4.92
N VAL A 169 -15.45 11.27 3.85
CA VAL A 169 -14.83 10.02 3.39
C VAL A 169 -13.89 9.42 4.45
N PHE A 170 -13.13 10.27 5.14
CA PHE A 170 -12.26 9.81 6.23
C PHE A 170 -13.03 9.50 7.51
N ALA A 171 -14.08 10.27 7.80
CA ALA A 171 -14.97 9.99 8.92
C ALA A 171 -15.61 8.60 8.76
N ASP A 172 -16.20 8.32 7.60
CA ASP A 172 -16.82 7.03 7.27
C ASP A 172 -15.80 5.89 7.34
N LEU A 173 -14.59 6.09 6.80
CA LEU A 173 -13.53 5.08 6.88
C LEU A 173 -13.15 4.75 8.33
N LEU A 174 -13.00 5.78 9.17
CA LEU A 174 -12.67 5.61 10.59
C LEU A 174 -13.81 4.97 11.35
N GLU A 175 -15.04 5.42 11.12
CA GLU A 175 -16.24 4.86 11.75
C GLU A 175 -16.41 3.39 11.38
N GLN A 176 -16.34 3.03 10.10
CA GLN A 176 -16.40 1.63 9.65
C GLN A 176 -15.23 0.80 10.19
N THR A 177 -14.02 1.37 10.27
CA THR A 177 -12.86 0.68 10.87
C THR A 177 -13.12 0.39 12.34
N LEU A 178 -13.61 1.37 13.11
CA LEU A 178 -13.92 1.20 14.52
C LEU A 178 -15.09 0.24 14.72
N ASP A 179 -16.14 0.35 13.91
CA ASP A 179 -17.28 -0.56 13.93
C ASP A 179 -16.83 -2.01 13.69
N LEU A 180 -16.01 -2.26 12.66
CA LEU A 180 -15.42 -3.58 12.41
C LEU A 180 -14.57 -4.09 13.58
N LEU A 181 -13.83 -3.21 14.25
CA LEU A 181 -12.97 -3.58 15.38
C LEU A 181 -13.79 -3.80 16.67
N LEU A 182 -14.90 -3.08 16.88
CA LEU A 182 -15.65 -3.05 18.13
C LEU A 182 -16.92 -3.92 18.11
N SER A 183 -17.71 -3.89 17.03
CA SER A 183 -18.88 -4.76 16.84
C SER A 183 -18.51 -6.24 16.76
N SER A 184 -17.22 -6.49 16.62
CA SER A 184 -16.58 -7.78 16.81
C SER A 184 -16.79 -8.39 18.20
N ALA A 185 -16.99 -7.57 19.23
CA ALA A 185 -16.88 -8.00 20.63
C ALA A 185 -18.12 -8.73 21.19
N ASP A 186 -19.30 -8.49 20.63
CA ASP A 186 -20.58 -8.85 21.29
C ASP A 186 -21.14 -10.23 20.88
N GLY A 187 -20.45 -10.99 20.03
CA GLY A 187 -20.97 -12.20 19.38
C GLY A 187 -20.70 -13.56 20.06
N ILE A 188 -20.15 -13.62 21.28
CA ILE A 188 -19.96 -14.90 22.00
C ILE A 188 -21.03 -15.01 23.09
N GLU A 189 -22.26 -15.32 22.70
CA GLU A 189 -23.19 -15.95 23.64
C GLU A 189 -22.65 -17.35 23.95
N GLU A 190 -22.16 -17.55 25.19
CA GLU A 190 -21.91 -18.88 25.72
C GLU A 190 -23.21 -19.68 25.68
N LYS A 191 -23.36 -20.56 24.69
CA LYS A 191 -24.33 -21.65 24.77
C LYS A 191 -23.95 -22.52 25.97
N LYS A 192 -24.64 -22.28 27.09
CA LYS A 192 -24.66 -23.15 28.27
C LYS A 192 -25.30 -24.50 27.94
#